data_AF-A0A939T8P0-F1
#
_entry.id   AF-A0A939T8P0-F1
#
_cell.length_a   1.000
_cell.length_b   1.000
_cell.length_c   1.000
_cell.angle_alpha   90.00
_cell.angle_beta   90.00
_cell.angle_gamma   90.00
#
_symmetry.space_group_name_H-M   'P 1'
#
loop_
_entity.id
_entity.type
_entity.pdbx_description
1 polymer ?
#
loop_
_entity_poly.entity_id
_entity_poly.type
_entity_poly.pdbx_seq_one_letter_code
_entity_poly.pdbx_strand_id
1 'polypeptide(L)'
;MAETLAAAGCCVIGEYLDAEADGTAALPVDQHPLVSDDDAHQDNWIRKAAQAKIALGQDITVFSDRDWLSSLAYAYSLADGADLLAERASWAKRNLHDGNLLLGDVYVILHLAVPVSLQRRSTRLRPEHPWSSPAVLDRLATFYRSPAQIIGSIEPALGELIAQTSVLHISGLEPPSRNLRLVRRLGRTP
;
A
#
# COMPACT_ATOMS: atom_id res chain seq x y z
N MET A 1 6.49 10.06 4.88
CA MET A 1 6.28 10.60 3.51
C MET A 1 4.87 11.15 3.40
N ALA A 2 3.85 10.34 3.68
CA ALA A 2 2.44 10.77 3.74
C ALA A 2 2.21 12.02 4.60
N GLU A 3 2.65 12.00 5.86
CA GLU A 3 2.59 13.18 6.76
C GLU A 3 3.23 14.44 6.15
N THR A 4 4.36 14.28 5.46
CA THR A 4 5.08 15.39 4.82
C THR A 4 4.35 15.90 3.57
N LEU A 5 3.66 15.03 2.83
CA LEU A 5 2.80 15.43 1.70
C LEU A 5 1.57 16.17 2.20
N ALA A 6 0.92 15.68 3.26
CA ALA A 6 -0.21 16.32 3.91
C ALA A 6 0.16 17.72 4.44
N ALA A 7 1.29 17.82 5.15
CA ALA A 7 1.83 19.11 5.62
C ALA A 7 2.19 20.08 4.49
N ALA A 8 2.41 19.57 3.27
CA ALA A 8 2.64 20.38 2.07
C ALA A 8 1.35 20.74 1.30
N GLY A 9 0.18 20.45 1.87
CA GLY A 9 -1.14 20.77 1.29
C GLY A 9 -1.62 19.79 0.22
N CYS A 10 -1.00 18.61 0.09
CA CYS A 10 -1.51 17.57 -0.80
C CYS A 10 -2.69 16.82 -0.18
N CYS A 11 -3.64 16.37 -0.99
CA CYS A 11 -4.67 15.43 -0.54
C CYS A 11 -4.03 14.05 -0.32
N VAL A 12 -4.02 13.60 0.94
CA VAL A 12 -3.40 12.34 1.34
C VAL A 12 -4.44 11.48 2.05
N ILE A 13 -4.56 10.22 1.63
CA ILE A 13 -5.34 9.22 2.33
C ILE A 13 -4.37 8.34 3.14
N GLY A 14 -4.52 8.34 4.46
CA GLY A 14 -3.64 7.62 5.40
C GLY A 14 -3.72 6.09 5.31
N GLU A 15 -2.83 5.38 6.01
CA GLU A 15 -2.74 3.90 5.95
C GLU A 15 -4.01 3.21 6.47
N TYR A 16 -4.43 3.53 7.69
CA TYR A 16 -5.69 3.10 8.29
C TYR A 16 -6.51 4.31 8.67
N LEU A 17 -7.81 4.24 8.43
CA LEU A 17 -8.74 5.33 8.68
C LEU A 17 -9.72 4.92 9.78
N ASP A 18 -10.00 5.86 10.67
CA ASP A 18 -11.16 5.72 11.54
C ASP A 18 -12.42 5.60 10.66
N ALA A 19 -13.31 4.67 11.01
CA ALA A 19 -14.57 4.50 10.31
C ALA A 19 -15.49 5.72 10.47
N GLU A 20 -15.29 6.50 11.54
CA GLU A 20 -16.10 7.69 11.86
C GLU A 20 -15.42 9.03 11.49
N ALA A 21 -14.13 9.04 11.15
CA ALA A 21 -13.44 10.26 10.75
C ALA A 21 -13.66 10.60 9.27
N ASP A 22 -13.44 11.88 8.93
CA ASP A 22 -13.51 12.43 7.57
C ASP A 22 -12.48 11.89 6.56
N GLY A 23 -11.76 10.81 6.93
CA GLY A 23 -10.78 10.14 6.07
C GLY A 23 -9.40 10.76 6.01
N THR A 24 -9.17 11.85 6.74
CA THR A 24 -7.89 12.59 6.67
C THR A 24 -6.90 12.19 7.76
N ALA A 25 -7.39 11.64 8.89
CA ALA A 25 -6.55 11.22 10.00
C ALA A 25 -6.20 9.73 9.91
N ALA A 26 -4.90 9.41 9.86
CA ALA A 26 -4.44 8.05 10.00
C ALA A 26 -4.58 7.58 11.46
N LEU A 27 -5.11 6.38 11.67
CA LEU A 27 -5.18 5.76 12.99
C LEU A 27 -3.75 5.50 13.53
N PRO A 28 -3.49 5.80 14.82
CA PRO A 28 -2.32 5.30 15.54
C PRO A 28 -2.18 3.78 15.42
N VAL A 29 -0.94 3.27 15.42
CA VAL A 29 -0.64 1.84 15.21
C VAL A 29 -1.33 0.92 16.24
N ASP A 30 -1.50 1.38 17.47
CA ASP A 30 -2.20 0.65 18.54
C ASP A 30 -3.73 0.59 18.36
N GLN A 31 -4.26 1.37 17.42
CA GLN A 31 -5.67 1.35 17.01
C GLN A 31 -5.89 0.63 15.66
N HIS A 32 -4.84 0.06 15.07
CA HIS A 32 -4.99 -0.75 13.86
C HIS A 32 -5.75 -2.04 14.21
N PRO A 33 -6.57 -2.57 13.28
CA PRO A 33 -7.16 -3.89 13.46
C PRO A 33 -6.09 -4.93 13.76
N LEU A 34 -6.45 -5.95 14.53
CA LEU A 34 -5.55 -7.07 14.76
C LEU A 34 -5.11 -7.66 13.42
N VAL A 35 -3.86 -8.14 13.36
CA VAL A 35 -3.30 -8.72 12.12
C VAL A 35 -4.15 -9.90 11.59
N SER A 36 -4.87 -10.58 12.48
CA SER A 36 -5.77 -11.69 12.15
C SER A 36 -7.16 -11.29 11.65
N ASP A 37 -7.53 -10.01 11.75
CA ASP A 37 -8.85 -9.51 11.36
C ASP A 37 -8.88 -9.13 9.88
N ASP A 38 -8.93 -10.14 9.01
CA ASP A 38 -8.83 -9.95 7.55
C ASP A 38 -9.93 -9.02 7.01
N ASP A 39 -11.17 -9.20 7.49
CA ASP A 39 -12.33 -8.42 7.08
C ASP A 39 -12.12 -6.92 7.36
N ALA A 40 -11.66 -6.56 8.57
CA ALA A 40 -11.38 -5.17 8.91
C ALA A 40 -10.27 -4.57 8.02
N HIS A 41 -9.27 -5.36 7.63
CA HIS A 41 -8.23 -4.92 6.70
C HIS A 41 -8.78 -4.69 5.29
N GLN A 42 -9.62 -5.59 4.78
CA GLN A 42 -10.22 -5.43 3.45
C GLN A 42 -11.20 -4.25 3.39
N ASP A 43 -12.01 -4.06 4.43
CA ASP A 43 -12.95 -2.94 4.54
C ASP A 43 -12.23 -1.59 4.55
N ASN A 44 -11.07 -1.51 5.20
CA ASN A 44 -10.23 -0.30 5.17
C ASN A 44 -9.81 0.05 3.72
N TRP A 45 -9.45 -0.93 2.90
CA TRP A 45 -9.06 -0.66 1.50
C TRP A 45 -10.23 -0.18 0.65
N ILE A 46 -11.43 -0.73 0.86
CA ILE A 46 -12.67 -0.28 0.19
C ILE A 46 -12.98 1.15 0.60
N ARG A 47 -12.90 1.48 1.89
CA ARG A 47 -13.13 2.84 2.41
C ARG A 47 -12.16 3.85 1.79
N LYS A 48 -10.88 3.51 1.71
CA LYS A 48 -9.86 4.36 1.07
C LYS A 48 -10.16 4.59 -0.41
N ALA A 49 -10.56 3.55 -1.13
CA ALA A 49 -10.94 3.69 -2.53
C ALA A 49 -12.19 4.58 -2.71
N ALA A 50 -13.18 4.49 -1.82
CA ALA A 50 -14.35 5.37 -1.85
C ALA A 50 -13.98 6.85 -1.64
N GLN A 51 -13.10 7.14 -0.67
CA GLN A 51 -12.64 8.51 -0.42
C GLN A 51 -11.79 9.05 -1.57
N ALA A 52 -10.94 8.22 -2.17
CA ALA A 52 -10.18 8.58 -3.36
C ALA A 52 -11.12 8.97 -4.51
N LYS A 53 -12.20 8.21 -4.75
CA LYS A 53 -13.21 8.56 -5.78
C LYS A 53 -13.86 9.91 -5.53
N ILE A 54 -14.20 10.23 -4.27
CA ILE A 54 -14.80 11.52 -3.92
C ILE A 54 -13.85 12.67 -4.27
N ALA A 55 -12.58 12.58 -3.86
CA ALA A 55 -11.58 13.60 -4.15
C ALA A 55 -11.26 13.70 -5.66
N LEU A 56 -11.15 12.57 -6.35
CA LEU A 56 -10.95 12.54 -7.81
C LEU A 56 -12.13 13.15 -8.56
N GLY A 57 -13.37 12.97 -8.08
CA GLY A 57 -14.56 13.62 -8.63
C GLY A 57 -14.59 15.14 -8.44
N GLN A 58 -13.65 15.70 -7.68
CA GLN A 58 -13.42 17.14 -7.50
C GLN A 58 -12.15 17.61 -8.23
N ASP A 59 -11.61 16.80 -9.15
CA ASP A 59 -10.35 17.05 -9.87
C ASP A 59 -9.14 17.24 -8.94
N ILE A 60 -9.16 16.60 -7.76
CA ILE A 60 -8.07 16.65 -6.78
C ILE A 60 -7.16 15.43 -6.97
N THR A 61 -5.86 15.66 -7.10
CA THR A 61 -4.87 14.58 -7.05
C THR A 61 -4.78 13.98 -5.64
N VAL A 62 -4.88 12.65 -5.56
CA VAL A 62 -4.83 11.88 -4.31
C VAL A 62 -3.50 11.15 -4.17
N PHE A 63 -2.87 11.23 -3.00
CA PHE A 63 -1.76 10.38 -2.61
C PHE A 63 -2.22 9.38 -1.54
N SER A 64 -2.23 8.10 -1.85
CA SER A 64 -2.60 7.06 -0.87
C SER A 64 -1.36 6.49 -0.19
N ASP A 65 -1.29 6.54 1.14
CA ASP A 65 -0.28 5.83 1.92
C ASP A 65 -0.66 4.35 2.02
N ARG A 66 -0.04 3.51 1.19
CA ARG A 66 -0.49 2.14 0.88
C ARG A 66 -1.89 2.09 0.27
N ASP A 67 -2.21 0.95 -0.31
CA ASP A 67 -3.54 0.60 -0.81
C ASP A 67 -3.72 -0.93 -0.75
N TRP A 68 -4.79 -1.44 -1.39
CA TRP A 68 -5.11 -2.86 -1.45
C TRP A 68 -3.97 -3.74 -1.98
N LEU A 69 -3.03 -3.22 -2.79
CA LEU A 69 -1.87 -3.99 -3.25
C LEU A 69 -0.96 -4.40 -2.07
N SER A 70 -0.99 -3.63 -0.98
CA SER A 70 -0.29 -3.99 0.26
C SER A 70 -0.94 -5.18 0.98
N SER A 71 -2.22 -5.45 0.76
CA SER A 71 -2.89 -6.67 1.21
C SER A 71 -2.29 -7.90 0.54
N LEU A 72 -2.02 -7.84 -0.76
CA LEU A 72 -1.35 -8.92 -1.51
C LEU A 72 0.12 -9.06 -1.10
N ALA A 73 0.82 -7.95 -0.92
CA ALA A 73 2.20 -7.95 -0.44
C ALA A 73 2.32 -8.65 0.93
N TYR A 74 1.39 -8.36 1.84
CA TYR A 74 1.34 -9.00 3.15
C TYR A 74 1.16 -10.51 3.02
N ALA A 75 0.17 -10.97 2.23
CA ALA A 75 -0.07 -12.40 2.05
C ALA A 75 1.15 -13.13 1.49
N TYR A 76 1.77 -12.58 0.44
CA TYR A 76 3.01 -13.14 -0.12
C TYR A 76 4.17 -13.20 0.88
N SER A 77 4.19 -12.31 1.87
CA SER A 77 5.27 -12.25 2.86
C SER A 77 5.21 -13.37 3.91
N LEU A 78 4.08 -14.04 4.06
CA LEU A 78 3.92 -15.15 5.00
C LEU A 78 4.49 -16.44 4.39
N ALA A 79 5.06 -17.32 5.23
CA ALA A 79 5.68 -18.56 4.75
C ALA A 79 4.67 -19.48 4.06
N ASP A 80 3.47 -19.61 4.62
CA ASP A 80 2.36 -20.42 4.10
C ASP A 80 1.27 -19.53 3.47
N GLY A 81 1.65 -18.37 2.94
CA GLY A 81 0.72 -17.33 2.48
C GLY A 81 0.14 -17.55 1.08
N ALA A 82 0.40 -18.69 0.43
CA ALA A 82 -0.02 -18.93 -0.96
C ALA A 82 -1.55 -18.93 -1.12
N ASP A 83 -2.26 -19.64 -0.25
CA ASP A 83 -3.73 -19.71 -0.28
C ASP A 83 -4.34 -18.34 0.03
N LEU A 84 -3.83 -17.65 1.06
CA LEU A 84 -4.26 -16.30 1.40
C LEU A 84 -4.00 -15.31 0.26
N LEU A 85 -2.88 -15.46 -0.46
CA LEU A 85 -2.55 -14.61 -1.59
C LEU A 85 -3.53 -14.85 -2.75
N ALA A 86 -3.86 -16.10 -3.05
CA ALA A 86 -4.84 -16.45 -4.08
C ALA A 86 -6.25 -15.93 -3.73
N GLU A 87 -6.66 -16.08 -2.47
CA GLU A 87 -7.93 -15.55 -1.96
C GLU A 87 -7.99 -14.02 -2.09
N ARG A 88 -6.97 -13.31 -1.60
CA ARG A 88 -6.93 -11.85 -1.66
C ARG A 88 -6.78 -11.35 -3.10
N ALA A 89 -6.08 -12.06 -3.98
CA ALA A 89 -6.01 -11.71 -5.40
C ALA A 89 -7.39 -11.84 -6.07
N SER A 90 -8.13 -12.91 -5.75
CA SER A 90 -9.50 -13.11 -6.22
C SER A 90 -10.46 -12.03 -5.69
N TRP A 91 -10.32 -11.66 -4.42
CA TRP A 91 -11.05 -10.54 -3.81
C TRP A 91 -10.72 -9.21 -4.50
N ALA A 92 -9.44 -8.90 -4.73
CA ALA A 92 -9.01 -7.66 -5.36
C ALA A 92 -9.53 -7.55 -6.80
N LYS A 93 -9.41 -8.64 -7.58
CA LYS A 93 -9.94 -8.70 -8.95
C LYS A 93 -11.43 -8.40 -9.00
N ARG A 94 -12.24 -9.05 -8.15
CA ARG A 94 -13.69 -8.80 -8.08
C ARG A 94 -13.98 -7.34 -7.73
N ASN A 95 -13.34 -6.81 -6.70
CA ASN A 95 -13.60 -5.44 -6.27
C ASN A 95 -13.09 -4.37 -7.25
N LEU A 96 -12.04 -4.64 -8.03
CA LEU A 96 -11.63 -3.76 -9.13
C LEU A 96 -12.65 -3.80 -10.27
N HIS A 97 -13.12 -5.00 -10.64
CA HIS A 97 -14.15 -5.17 -11.66
C HIS A 97 -15.46 -4.46 -11.27
N ASP A 98 -15.89 -4.61 -10.02
CA ASP A 98 -17.13 -4.01 -9.51
C ASP A 98 -16.96 -2.51 -9.20
N GLY A 99 -15.76 -1.96 -9.42
CA GLY A 99 -15.47 -0.56 -9.18
C GLY A 99 -15.50 -0.18 -7.69
N ASN A 100 -15.32 -1.13 -6.77
CA ASN A 100 -15.17 -0.89 -5.33
C ASN A 100 -13.74 -0.42 -5.00
N LEU A 101 -12.73 -1.05 -5.59
CA LEU A 101 -11.34 -0.62 -5.51
C LEU A 101 -10.95 0.27 -6.70
N LEU A 102 -9.83 0.98 -6.55
CA LEU A 102 -9.18 1.73 -7.62
C LEU A 102 -7.79 1.17 -7.86
N LEU A 103 -7.40 1.06 -9.13
CA LEU A 103 -6.00 0.92 -9.51
C LEU A 103 -5.34 2.29 -9.46
N GLY A 104 -4.16 2.41 -8.85
CA GLY A 104 -3.44 3.68 -8.86
C GLY A 104 -2.95 4.03 -10.27
N ASP A 105 -2.87 5.31 -10.61
CA ASP A 105 -2.25 5.74 -11.87
C ASP A 105 -0.73 5.46 -11.86
N VAL A 106 -0.13 5.62 -10.67
CA VAL A 106 1.30 5.38 -10.43
C VAL A 106 1.49 4.74 -9.05
N TYR A 107 2.17 3.59 -9.02
CA TYR A 107 2.69 3.00 -7.79
C TYR A 107 4.08 3.52 -7.49
N VAL A 108 4.26 4.14 -6.31
CA VAL A 108 5.57 4.57 -5.82
C VAL A 108 6.09 3.58 -4.79
N ILE A 109 7.16 2.87 -5.12
CA ILE A 109 7.76 1.84 -4.26
C ILE A 109 9.09 2.34 -3.70
N LEU A 110 9.14 2.55 -2.39
CA LEU A 110 10.34 2.94 -1.65
C LEU A 110 11.12 1.70 -1.20
N HIS A 111 12.24 1.42 -1.87
CA HIS A 111 13.11 0.28 -1.55
C HIS A 111 14.05 0.59 -0.40
N LEU A 112 14.03 -0.23 0.65
CA LEU A 112 14.96 -0.15 1.77
C LEU A 112 15.63 -1.50 1.98
N ALA A 113 16.91 -1.48 2.38
CA ALA A 113 17.57 -2.69 2.84
C ALA A 113 16.86 -3.23 4.09
N VAL A 114 16.70 -4.56 4.17
CA VAL A 114 16.02 -5.23 5.29
C VAL A 114 16.57 -4.82 6.66
N PRO A 115 17.90 -4.75 6.89
CA PRO A 115 18.45 -4.28 8.16
C PRO A 115 18.00 -2.86 8.55
N VAL A 116 17.92 -1.94 7.57
CA VAL A 116 17.46 -0.57 7.80
C VAL A 116 15.96 -0.54 8.11
N SER A 117 15.17 -1.36 7.41
CA SER A 117 13.74 -1.52 7.68
C SER A 117 13.50 -2.01 9.11
N LEU A 118 14.22 -3.05 9.55
CA LEU A 118 14.14 -3.59 10.91
C LEU A 118 14.52 -2.56 11.96
N GLN A 119 15.62 -1.83 11.74
CA GLN A 119 16.05 -0.76 12.65
C GLN A 119 14.98 0.33 12.81
N ARG A 120 14.29 0.72 11.73
CA ARG A 120 13.22 1.72 11.79
C ARG A 120 11.94 1.21 12.46
N ARG A 121 11.72 -0.11 12.44
CA ARG A 121 10.53 -0.78 12.99
C ARG A 121 10.68 -1.19 14.45
N SER A 122 11.91 -1.32 14.95
CA SER A 122 12.18 -1.83 16.31
C SER A 122 11.55 -0.99 17.43
N THR A 123 11.24 0.27 17.18
CA THR A 123 10.56 1.17 18.14
C THR A 123 9.05 1.27 17.92
N ARG A 124 8.51 0.59 16.91
CA ARG A 124 7.10 0.75 16.46
C ARG A 124 6.33 -0.57 16.41
N LEU A 125 7.01 -1.68 16.13
CA LEU A 125 6.39 -2.99 16.05
C LEU A 125 6.76 -3.82 17.27
N ARG A 126 5.81 -4.63 17.73
CA ARG A 126 6.08 -5.64 18.74
C ARG A 126 6.95 -6.75 18.14
N PRO A 127 7.83 -7.42 18.92
CA PRO A 127 8.70 -8.48 18.43
C PRO A 127 7.97 -9.62 17.69
N GLU A 128 6.74 -9.92 18.10
CA GLU A 128 5.89 -10.97 17.53
C GLU A 128 5.22 -10.59 16.20
N HIS A 129 5.28 -9.32 15.79
CA HIS A 129 4.69 -8.89 14.53
C HIS A 129 5.42 -9.54 13.34
N PRO A 130 4.74 -10.11 12.32
CA PRO A 130 5.39 -10.80 11.20
C PRO A 130 6.50 -9.97 10.52
N TRP A 131 6.27 -8.66 10.36
CA TRP A 131 7.24 -7.73 9.77
C TRP A 131 8.44 -7.36 10.67
N SER A 132 8.55 -7.96 11.86
CA SER A 132 9.76 -7.94 12.69
C SER A 132 10.74 -9.06 12.28
N SER A 133 10.35 -9.97 11.38
CA SER A 133 11.19 -11.06 10.87
C SER A 133 11.96 -10.67 9.59
N PRO A 134 13.29 -10.88 9.54
CA PRO A 134 14.08 -10.66 8.33
C PRO A 134 13.55 -11.42 7.11
N ALA A 135 13.21 -12.70 7.26
CA ALA A 135 12.73 -13.54 6.17
C ALA A 135 11.40 -13.06 5.58
N VAL A 136 10.51 -12.52 6.43
CA VAL A 136 9.25 -11.91 5.98
C VAL A 136 9.53 -10.64 5.19
N LEU A 137 10.47 -9.81 5.64
CA LEU A 137 10.87 -8.59 4.94
C LEU A 137 11.58 -8.86 3.62
N ASP A 138 12.36 -9.94 3.51
CA ASP A 138 12.98 -10.37 2.25
C ASP A 138 11.91 -10.77 1.21
N ARG A 139 10.87 -11.50 1.63
CA ARG A 139 9.72 -11.82 0.77
C ARG A 139 8.94 -10.57 0.37
N LEU A 140 8.70 -9.63 1.28
CA LEU A 140 8.11 -8.32 0.93
C LEU A 140 8.96 -7.55 -0.08
N ALA A 141 10.27 -7.50 0.11
CA ALA A 141 11.18 -6.83 -0.82
C ALA A 141 11.12 -7.48 -2.21
N THR A 142 10.98 -8.81 -2.25
CA THR A 142 10.80 -9.56 -3.49
C THR A 142 9.47 -9.20 -4.16
N PHE A 143 8.36 -9.18 -3.41
CA PHE A 143 7.05 -8.77 -3.91
C PHE A 143 7.09 -7.41 -4.60
N TYR A 144 7.59 -6.40 -3.88
CA TYR A 144 7.61 -5.01 -4.37
C TYR A 144 8.62 -4.73 -5.49
N ARG A 145 9.47 -5.69 -5.87
CA ARG A 145 10.30 -5.56 -7.08
C ARG A 145 9.52 -5.87 -8.35
N SER A 146 8.51 -6.74 -8.28
CA SER A 146 7.74 -7.18 -9.46
C SER A 146 6.34 -7.68 -9.06
N PRO A 147 5.47 -6.79 -8.54
CA PRO A 147 4.15 -7.21 -8.04
C PRO A 147 3.30 -7.84 -9.14
N ALA A 148 3.32 -7.27 -10.36
CA ALA A 148 2.58 -7.80 -11.51
C ALA A 148 2.97 -9.24 -11.86
N GLN A 149 4.26 -9.58 -11.82
CA GLN A 149 4.73 -10.93 -12.13
C GLN A 149 4.30 -11.95 -11.07
N ILE A 150 4.43 -11.59 -9.79
CA ILE A 150 4.09 -12.47 -8.67
C ILE A 150 2.58 -12.70 -8.61
N ILE A 151 1.78 -11.66 -8.82
CA ILE A 151 0.34 -11.79 -8.88
C ILE A 151 -0.06 -12.54 -10.16
N GLY A 152 0.60 -12.28 -11.28
CA GLY A 152 0.31 -12.95 -12.55
C GLY A 152 0.53 -14.47 -12.52
N SER A 153 1.40 -14.99 -11.63
CA SER A 153 1.57 -16.45 -11.49
C SER A 153 0.39 -17.15 -10.80
N ILE A 154 -0.50 -16.41 -10.13
CA ILE A 154 -1.67 -16.96 -9.43
C ILE A 154 -2.99 -16.47 -10.02
N GLU A 155 -3.06 -15.22 -10.45
CA GLU A 155 -4.23 -14.57 -11.02
C GLU A 155 -3.79 -13.75 -12.25
N PRO A 156 -3.68 -14.39 -13.43
CA PRO A 156 -3.07 -13.79 -14.61
C PRO A 156 -3.70 -12.46 -15.03
N ALA A 157 -5.03 -12.39 -15.04
CA ALA A 157 -5.76 -11.19 -15.45
C ALA A 157 -5.47 -9.98 -14.53
N LEU A 158 -5.32 -10.22 -13.22
CA LEU A 158 -4.95 -9.16 -12.28
C LEU A 158 -3.48 -8.76 -12.45
N GLY A 159 -2.59 -9.72 -12.68
CA GLY A 159 -1.18 -9.45 -12.98
C GLY A 159 -1.00 -8.57 -14.22
N GLU A 160 -1.74 -8.87 -15.29
CA GLU A 160 -1.75 -8.07 -16.53
C GLU A 160 -2.28 -6.65 -16.28
N LEU A 161 -3.36 -6.50 -15.52
CA LEU A 161 -3.91 -5.19 -15.16
C LEU A 161 -2.88 -4.33 -14.40
N ILE A 162 -2.18 -4.93 -13.43
CA ILE A 162 -1.13 -4.23 -12.67
C ILE A 162 0.08 -3.91 -13.55
N ALA A 163 0.43 -4.79 -14.50
CA ALA A 163 1.54 -4.57 -15.43
C ALA A 163 1.33 -3.33 -16.34
N GLN A 164 0.09 -2.91 -16.55
CA GLN A 164 -0.26 -1.71 -17.31
C GLN A 164 -0.12 -0.42 -16.49
N THR A 165 0.06 -0.52 -15.17
CA THR A 165 0.23 0.63 -14.27
C THR A 165 1.69 1.09 -14.25
N SER A 166 1.91 2.40 -14.19
CA SER A 166 3.25 2.94 -14.02
C SER A 166 3.79 2.63 -12.62
N VAL A 167 4.99 2.06 -12.53
CA VAL A 167 5.66 1.79 -11.24
C VAL A 167 6.96 2.58 -11.16
N LEU A 168 7.05 3.45 -10.16
CA LEU A 168 8.25 4.22 -9.84
C LEU A 168 8.96 3.60 -8.65
N HIS A 169 10.10 2.97 -8.92
CA HIS A 169 10.99 2.45 -7.89
C HIS A 169 11.98 3.52 -7.44
N ILE A 170 12.00 3.80 -6.13
CA ILE A 170 12.85 4.83 -5.53
C ILE A 170 13.69 4.19 -4.43
N SER A 171 14.96 4.57 -4.33
CA SER A 171 15.78 4.22 -3.16
C SER A 171 15.32 4.97 -1.91
N GLY A 172 14.99 4.24 -0.86
CA GLY A 172 14.67 4.79 0.47
C GLY A 172 15.88 5.29 1.25
N LEU A 173 17.10 5.11 0.71
CA LEU A 173 18.33 5.70 1.25
C LEU A 173 18.55 7.15 0.78
N GLU A 174 17.84 7.57 -0.26
CA GLU A 174 17.89 8.95 -0.73
C GLU A 174 17.32 9.92 0.32
N PRO A 175 17.79 11.18 0.36
CA PRO A 175 17.26 12.18 1.28
C PRO A 175 15.73 12.30 1.15
N PRO A 176 14.98 12.34 2.27
CA PRO A 176 13.51 12.44 2.23
C PRO A 176 13.01 13.61 1.37
N SER A 177 13.74 14.73 1.36
CA SER A 177 13.42 15.90 0.54
C SER A 177 13.50 15.64 -0.97
N ARG A 178 14.43 14.78 -1.42
CA ARG A 178 14.54 14.37 -2.84
C ARG A 178 13.35 13.50 -3.24
N ASN A 179 13.05 12.50 -2.43
CA ASN A 179 11.93 11.58 -2.68
C ASN A 179 10.59 12.33 -2.67
N LEU A 180 10.40 13.26 -1.73
CA LEU A 180 9.22 14.11 -1.68
C LEU A 180 9.07 14.98 -2.94
N ARG A 181 10.16 15.61 -3.42
CA ARG A 181 10.12 16.40 -4.66
C ARG A 181 9.73 15.55 -5.87
N LEU A 182 10.22 14.31 -5.94
CA LEU A 182 9.90 13.39 -7.02
C LEU A 182 8.41 13.03 -7.00
N VAL A 183 7.88 12.61 -5.84
CA VAL A 183 6.47 12.23 -5.67
C VAL A 183 5.54 13.41 -5.96
N ARG A 184 5.86 14.61 -5.48
CA ARG A 184 5.06 15.82 -5.76
C ARG A 184 4.99 16.20 -7.24
N ARG A 185 5.97 15.82 -8.05
CA ARG A 185 5.95 16.08 -9.50
C ARG A 185 4.94 15.18 -10.22
N LEU A 186 4.70 13.96 -9.71
CA LEU A 186 3.71 13.05 -10.27
C LEU A 186 2.30 13.64 -10.18
N GLY A 187 1.96 14.24 -9.05
CA GLY A 187 0.66 14.86 -8.83
C GLY A 187 0.49 16.26 -9.43
N ARG A 188 1.33 16.64 -10.40
CA ARG A 188 1.23 17.91 -11.14
C ARG A 188 1.16 17.71 -12.65
N THR A 189 1.02 16.47 -13.08
CA THR A 189 0.90 16.15 -14.50
C THR A 189 -0.51 16.56 -14.95
N PRO A 190 -0.65 17.47 -15.93
CA PRO A 190 -1.93 18.01 -16.37
C PRO A 190 -2.82 16.98 -17.06
#